data_AF-A0A814P3Y8-F1
#
_entry.id   AF-A0A814P3Y8-F1
#
_cell.length_a   1.000
_cell.length_b   1.000
_cell.length_c   1.000
_cell.angle_alpha   90.00
_cell.angle_beta   90.00
_cell.angle_gamma   90.00
#
_symmetry.space_group_name_H-M   'P 1'
#
loop_
_entity.id
_entity.type
_entity.pdbx_description
1 polymer ?
#
loop_
_entity_poly.entity_id
_entity_poly.type
_entity_poly.pdbx_seq_one_letter_code
_entity_poly.pdbx_strand_id
1 'polypeptide(L)'
;MAYKTSRSVVDPDKREALTEEFYSEELPKHLQNLDTLGKLYGNGGHFFVGNQLTWADLLFHSIIETFVRMKADYLDNFPWLKQNRAEVENQPKIAEYLKNRPRTQW
;
A
#
# COMPACT_ATOMS: atom_id res chain seq x y z
N MET A 1 -2.46 19.33 -28.23
CA MET A 1 -1.24 19.60 -27.46
C MET A 1 -0.89 18.34 -26.68
N ALA A 2 0.26 17.73 -26.93
CA ALA A 2 0.70 16.56 -26.18
C ALA A 2 1.28 17.04 -24.84
N TYR A 3 0.59 16.75 -23.73
CA TYR A 3 1.13 17.02 -22.41
C TYR A 3 2.26 16.01 -22.15
N LYS A 4 3.50 16.49 -22.12
CA LYS A 4 4.62 15.71 -21.57
C LYS A 4 4.31 15.50 -20.09
N THR A 5 4.03 14.26 -19.70
CA THR A 5 3.92 13.86 -18.29
C THR A 5 5.29 14.03 -17.62
N SER A 6 5.36 14.28 -16.30
CA SER A 6 6.65 14.47 -15.60
C SER A 6 7.62 13.29 -15.83
N ARG A 7 7.08 12.10 -16.07
CA ARG A 7 7.78 10.87 -16.45
C ARG A 7 8.62 10.98 -17.73
N SER A 8 8.33 11.94 -18.61
CA SER A 8 9.04 12.17 -19.88
C SER A 8 10.09 13.29 -19.82
N VAL A 9 10.26 13.94 -18.65
CA VAL A 9 11.17 15.08 -18.45
C VAL A 9 12.41 14.69 -17.63
N VAL A 10 12.38 13.55 -16.93
CA VAL A 10 13.49 13.05 -16.11
C VAL A 10 14.41 12.16 -16.94
N ASP A 11 15.71 12.41 -16.84
CA ASP A 11 16.78 11.57 -17.43
C ASP A 11 16.62 10.09 -17.00
N PRO A 12 16.72 9.12 -17.92
CA PRO A 12 16.60 7.69 -17.61
C PRO A 12 17.46 7.21 -16.43
N ASP A 13 18.70 7.68 -16.32
CA ASP A 13 19.63 7.25 -15.25
C ASP A 13 19.20 7.85 -13.91
N LYS A 14 18.77 9.11 -13.93
CA LYS A 14 18.21 9.78 -12.74
C LYS A 14 16.92 9.11 -12.27
N ARG A 15 16.11 8.59 -13.20
CA ARG A 15 14.87 7.88 -12.87
C ARG A 15 15.16 6.55 -12.18
N GLU A 16 16.15 5.80 -12.63
CA GLU A 16 16.54 4.53 -12.00
C GLU A 16 17.03 4.77 -10.58
N ALA A 17 17.94 5.73 -10.38
CA ALA A 17 18.42 6.10 -9.04
C ALA A 17 17.29 6.52 -8.08
N LEU A 18 16.36 7.38 -8.54
CA LEU A 18 15.19 7.79 -7.73
C LEU A 18 14.26 6.61 -7.41
N THR A 19 14.17 5.64 -8.32
CA THR A 19 13.34 4.45 -8.12
C THR A 19 13.97 3.55 -7.06
N GLU A 20 15.28 3.33 -7.14
CA GLU A 20 16.02 2.58 -6.12
C GLU A 20 15.92 3.25 -4.74
N GLU A 21 16.21 4.55 -4.65
CA GLU A 21 16.10 5.35 -3.42
C GLU A 21 14.70 5.23 -2.79
N PHE A 22 13.65 5.33 -3.62
CA PHE A 22 12.29 5.18 -3.14
C PHE A 22 12.04 3.80 -2.51
N TYR A 23 12.50 2.72 -3.16
CA TYR A 23 12.27 1.36 -2.65
C TYR A 23 13.15 1.00 -1.45
N SER A 24 14.40 1.47 -1.41
CA SER A 24 15.34 1.15 -0.34
C SER A 24 15.15 2.01 0.90
N GLU A 25 14.66 3.24 0.74
CA GLU A 25 14.57 4.20 1.84
C GLU A 25 13.14 4.68 2.12
N GLU A 26 12.50 5.32 1.15
CA GLU A 26 11.24 6.04 1.39
C GLU A 26 10.07 5.10 1.65
N LEU A 27 9.95 4.00 0.91
CA LEU A 27 8.90 3.02 1.10
C LEU A 27 8.94 2.41 2.52
N PRO A 28 10.07 1.88 3.03
CA PRO A 28 10.17 1.46 4.43
C PRO A 28 9.81 2.55 5.44
N LYS A 29 10.25 3.80 5.23
CA LYS A 29 9.88 4.94 6.11
C LYS A 29 8.37 5.18 6.11
N HIS A 30 7.73 5.17 4.95
CA HIS A 30 6.27 5.33 4.83
C HIS A 30 5.50 4.17 5.49
N LEU A 31 5.95 2.92 5.30
CA LEU A 31 5.34 1.78 5.96
C LEU A 31 5.48 1.85 7.48
N GLN A 32 6.64 2.27 7.99
CA GLN A 32 6.85 2.46 9.43
C GLN A 32 5.94 3.56 10.00
N ASN A 33 5.74 4.65 9.24
CA ASN A 33 4.84 5.73 9.63
C ASN A 33 3.38 5.25 9.66
N LEU A 34 2.93 4.52 8.64
CA LEU A 34 1.58 3.95 8.60
C LEU A 34 1.36 2.93 9.73
N ASP A 35 2.33 2.06 9.98
CA ASP A 35 2.28 1.09 11.09
C ASP A 35 2.16 1.80 12.45
N THR A 36 2.91 2.88 12.65
CA THR A 36 2.82 3.74 13.86
C THR A 36 1.44 4.38 14.00
N LEU A 37 0.94 5.00 12.93
CA LEU A 37 -0.36 5.68 12.93
C LEU A 37 -1.50 4.70 13.17
N GLY A 38 -1.46 3.53 12.55
CA GLY A 38 -2.45 2.48 12.73
C GLY A 38 -2.52 1.97 14.16
N LYS A 39 -1.37 1.70 14.78
CA LYS A 39 -1.30 1.31 16.20
C LYS A 39 -1.82 2.40 17.14
N LEU A 40 -1.57 3.67 16.82
CA LEU A 40 -1.97 4.81 17.64
C LEU A 40 -3.48 5.09 17.56
N TYR A 41 -4.04 5.09 16.35
CA TYR A 41 -5.42 5.53 16.10
C TYR A 41 -6.43 4.39 15.91
N GLY A 42 -5.95 3.14 15.77
CA GLY A 42 -6.80 1.95 15.68
C GLY A 42 -7.48 1.54 16.98
N ASN A 43 -7.22 2.24 18.10
CA ASN A 43 -7.86 2.01 19.39
C ASN A 43 -7.81 0.53 19.87
N GLY A 44 -6.67 -0.13 19.63
CA GLY A 44 -6.44 -1.54 19.94
C GLY A 44 -7.01 -2.53 18.92
N GLY A 45 -7.71 -2.04 17.88
CA GLY A 45 -8.19 -2.82 16.76
C GLY A 45 -7.16 -2.99 15.64
N HIS A 46 -7.67 -3.43 14.49
CA HIS A 46 -6.89 -3.75 13.30
C HIS A 46 -7.15 -2.81 12.12
N PHE A 47 -8.00 -1.80 12.31
CA PHE A 47 -8.25 -0.75 11.32
C PHE A 47 -7.50 0.52 11.70
N PHE A 48 -7.18 1.37 10.72
CA PHE A 48 -6.37 2.57 10.93
C PHE A 48 -7.01 3.56 11.90
N VAL A 49 -8.34 3.67 11.92
CA VAL A 49 -9.06 4.64 12.76
C VAL A 49 -10.25 3.95 13.42
N GLY A 50 -10.16 3.77 14.75
CA GLY A 50 -11.16 3.05 15.52
C GLY A 50 -11.27 1.57 15.15
N ASN A 51 -12.45 1.00 15.36
CA ASN A 51 -12.65 -0.46 15.34
C ASN A 51 -13.42 -0.95 14.10
N GLN A 52 -13.59 -0.11 13.07
CA GLN A 52 -14.36 -0.44 11.86
C GLN A 52 -13.56 -0.09 10.61
N LEU A 53 -13.87 -0.80 9.52
CA LEU A 53 -13.32 -0.51 8.20
C LEU A 53 -13.62 0.95 7.81
N THR A 54 -12.59 1.67 7.40
CA THR A 54 -12.68 3.02 6.85
C THR A 54 -12.03 3.11 5.47
N TRP A 55 -12.12 4.28 4.86
CA TRP A 55 -11.40 4.57 3.62
C TRP A 55 -9.88 4.49 3.75
N ALA A 56 -9.31 4.72 4.94
CA ALA A 56 -7.87 4.62 5.15
C ALA A 56 -7.36 3.19 4.91
N ASP A 57 -8.13 2.20 5.37
CA ASP A 57 -7.82 0.78 5.22
C ASP A 57 -7.90 0.35 3.74
N LEU A 58 -8.93 0.80 3.03
CA LEU A 58 -9.09 0.54 1.60
C LEU A 58 -7.98 1.18 0.76
N LEU A 59 -7.61 2.43 1.09
CA LEU A 59 -6.54 3.14 0.41
C LEU A 59 -5.20 2.43 0.61
N PHE A 60 -4.88 2.04 1.85
CA PHE A 60 -3.69 1.26 2.13
C PHE A 60 -3.70 -0.09 1.39
N HIS A 61 -4.80 -0.85 1.45
CA HIS A 61 -4.94 -2.13 0.73
C HIS A 61 -4.65 -1.99 -0.77
N SER A 62 -5.23 -0.96 -1.40
CA SER A 62 -5.03 -0.69 -2.83
C SER A 62 -3.60 -0.29 -3.16
N ILE A 63 -2.97 0.55 -2.35
CA ILE A 63 -1.58 1.01 -2.58
C ILE A 63 -0.61 -0.16 -2.40
N ILE A 64 -0.75 -0.90 -1.29
CA ILE A 64 0.20 -1.94 -0.91
C ILE A 64 0.16 -3.15 -1.83
N GLU A 65 -0.99 -3.39 -2.49
CA GLU A 65 -1.12 -4.44 -3.51
C GLU A 65 -0.05 -4.31 -4.60
N THR A 66 0.25 -3.08 -5.06
CA THR A 66 1.27 -2.84 -6.09
C THR A 66 2.65 -3.30 -5.62
N PHE A 67 3.03 -2.93 -4.40
CA PHE A 67 4.33 -3.26 -3.83
C PHE A 67 4.46 -4.77 -3.56
N VAL A 68 3.45 -5.38 -2.95
CA VAL A 68 3.48 -6.83 -2.62
C VAL A 68 3.50 -7.70 -3.89
N ARG A 69 2.90 -7.25 -5.00
CA ARG A 69 3.02 -7.91 -6.31
C ARG A 69 4.44 -7.88 -6.87
N MET A 70 5.22 -6.83 -6.58
CA MET A 70 6.63 -6.74 -6.98
C MET A 70 7.53 -7.56 -6.06
N LYS A 71 7.32 -7.47 -4.74
CA LYS A 71 8.08 -8.22 -3.74
C LYS A 71 7.19 -8.55 -2.55
N ALA A 72 6.93 -9.84 -2.33
CA ALA A 72 5.96 -10.27 -1.34
C ALA A 72 6.35 -9.93 0.11
N ASP A 73 7.64 -9.72 0.38
CA ASP A 73 8.20 -9.54 1.73
C ASP A 73 8.19 -8.08 2.24
N TYR A 74 7.67 -7.10 1.47
CA TYR A 74 7.65 -5.69 1.88
C TYR A 74 6.90 -5.44 3.20
N LEU A 75 5.98 -6.33 3.58
CA LEU A 75 5.24 -6.22 4.84
C LEU A 75 5.80 -7.09 5.97
N ASP A 76 6.87 -7.86 5.75
CA ASP A 76 7.36 -8.85 6.73
C ASP A 76 7.75 -8.21 8.07
N ASN A 77 8.28 -7.00 8.03
CA ASN A 77 8.65 -6.23 9.21
C ASN A 77 7.49 -5.43 9.83
N PHE A 78 6.29 -5.48 9.23
CA PHE A 78 5.13 -4.68 9.62
C PHE A 78 3.90 -5.58 9.90
N PRO A 79 3.93 -6.36 10.99
CA PRO A 79 2.87 -7.34 11.28
C PRO A 79 1.49 -6.69 11.49
N TRP A 80 1.43 -5.46 12.00
CA TRP A 80 0.16 -4.76 12.15
C TRP A 80 -0.45 -4.40 10.79
N LEU A 81 0.36 -3.90 9.85
CA LEU A 81 -0.08 -3.66 8.47
C LEU A 81 -0.51 -4.94 7.74
N LYS A 82 0.17 -6.07 7.99
CA LYS A 82 -0.29 -7.38 7.49
C LYS A 82 -1.67 -7.75 8.04
N GLN A 83 -1.88 -7.55 9.35
CA GLN A 83 -3.18 -7.82 9.97
C GLN A 83 -4.27 -6.93 9.40
N ASN A 84 -4.03 -5.62 9.29
CA ASN A 84 -4.97 -4.69 8.67
C ASN A 84 -5.40 -5.15 7.27
N ARG A 85 -4.42 -5.50 6.42
CA ARG A 85 -4.67 -6.00 5.07
C ARG A 85 -5.53 -7.26 5.08
N ALA A 86 -5.25 -8.21 5.97
CA ALA A 86 -6.04 -9.43 6.12
C ALA A 86 -7.49 -9.15 6.56
N GLU A 87 -7.69 -8.23 7.51
CA GLU A 87 -9.02 -7.83 7.98
C GLU A 87 -9.86 -7.12 6.90
N VAL A 88 -9.21 -6.33 6.04
CA VAL A 88 -9.84 -5.74 4.85
C VAL A 88 -10.26 -6.83 3.88
N GLU A 89 -9.37 -7.78 3.57
CA GLU A 89 -9.65 -8.88 2.63
C GLU A 89 -10.73 -9.85 3.16
N ASN A 90 -10.87 -9.97 4.48
CA ASN A 90 -11.91 -10.79 5.12
C ASN A 90 -13.31 -10.17 5.09
N GLN A 91 -13.47 -8.89 4.71
CA GLN A 91 -14.80 -8.29 4.61
C GLN A 91 -15.61 -8.97 3.48
N PRO A 92 -16.82 -9.49 3.72
CA PRO A 92 -17.52 -10.34 2.75
C PRO A 92 -17.67 -9.72 1.36
N LYS A 93 -18.07 -8.45 1.28
CA LYS A 93 -18.24 -7.73 0.00
C LYS A 93 -16.91 -7.45 -0.69
N ILE A 94 -15.83 -7.23 0.07
CA ILE A 94 -14.49 -7.01 -0.49
C ILE A 94 -13.94 -8.33 -1.00
N ALA A 95 -14.03 -9.41 -0.22
CA ALA A 95 -13.63 -10.75 -0.63
C ALA A 95 -14.33 -11.18 -1.93
N GLU A 96 -15.64 -10.97 -2.01
CA GLU A 96 -16.43 -11.25 -3.22
C GLU A 96 -15.95 -10.42 -4.42
N TYR A 97 -15.72 -9.11 -4.23
CA TYR A 97 -15.17 -8.26 -5.27
C TYR A 97 -13.78 -8.70 -5.72
N LEU A 98 -12.86 -8.96 -4.79
CA LEU A 98 -11.49 -9.39 -5.10
C LEU A 98 -11.44 -10.72 -5.86
N LYS A 99 -12.39 -11.63 -5.60
CA LYS A 99 -12.55 -12.90 -6.32
C LYS A 99 -13.01 -12.69 -7.77
N ASN A 100 -13.89 -11.72 -8.00
CA ASN A 100 -14.58 -11.54 -9.29
C ASN A 100 -13.98 -10.43 -10.17
N ARG A 101 -13.19 -9.51 -9.60
CA ARG A 101 -12.63 -8.38 -10.36
C ARG A 101 -11.66 -8.86 -11.44
N PRO A 102 -11.61 -8.20 -12.61
CA PRO A 102 -10.64 -8.51 -13.65
C PRO A 102 -9.20 -8.37 -13.13
N ARG A 103 -8.30 -9.24 -13.59
CA ARG A 103 -6.86 -9.07 -13.34
C ARG A 103 -6.32 -8.00 -14.28
N THR A 104 -5.96 -6.86 -13.70
CA THR A 104 -5.27 -5.78 -14.40
C THR A 104 -3.75 -5.89 -14.22
N GLN A 105 -3.01 -5.39 -15.21
CA GLN A 105 -1.54 -5.31 -15.17
C GLN A 105 -1.03 -4.22 -14.21
N TRP A 106 -1.91 -3.29 -13.85
CA TRP A 106 -1.70 -2.18 -12.92
C TRP A 106 -2.65 -2.35 -11.74
#